data_AF-A0A671RC17-F1
#
_entry.id   AF-A0A671RC17-F1
#
_cell.length_a   1.000
_cell.length_b   1.000
_cell.length_c   1.000
_cell.angle_alpha   90.00
_cell.angle_beta   90.00
_cell.angle_gamma   90.00
#
_symmetry.space_group_name_H-M   'P 1'
#
loop_
_entity.id
_entity.type
_entity.pdbx_description
1 polymer ?
#
loop_
_entity_poly.entity_id
_entity_poly.type
_entity_poly.pdbx_seq_one_letter_code
_entity_poly.pdbx_strand_id
1 'polypeptide(L)'
;LSTEIKLFVSLVGRFLKNAWNKEPVITVSCGIGLLACLLPALSPLTKYTGMMNRAIPYNYPVPVRDDGNMPDVPAHPSDPQGKNLDWLKNL
;
A
#
# COMPACT_ATOMS: atom_id res chain seq x y z
N LEU A 1 -35.35 -0.92 0.80
CA LEU A 1 -34.30 -1.94 1.01
C LEU A 1 -34.99 -3.28 1.28
N SER A 2 -34.81 -4.27 0.40
CA SER A 2 -35.55 -5.53 0.37
C SER A 2 -35.46 -6.33 1.69
N THR A 3 -36.56 -6.96 2.11
CA THR A 3 -36.66 -7.83 3.30
C THR A 3 -35.57 -8.92 3.32
N GLU A 4 -35.19 -9.42 2.15
CA GLU A 4 -34.11 -10.39 1.94
C GLU A 4 -32.76 -9.91 2.49
N ILE A 5 -32.42 -8.64 2.27
CA ILE A 5 -31.16 -8.06 2.76
C ILE A 5 -31.15 -7.99 4.29
N LYS A 6 -32.30 -7.64 4.89
CA LYS A 6 -32.43 -7.57 6.35
C LYS A 6 -32.32 -8.95 7.00
N LEU A 7 -32.91 -9.97 6.37
CA LEU A 7 -32.81 -11.37 6.83
C LEU A 7 -31.37 -11.86 6.76
N PHE A 8 -30.68 -11.59 5.65
CA PHE A 8 -29.27 -11.94 5.47
C PHE A 8 -28.36 -11.30 6.53
N VAL A 9 -28.48 -9.99 6.76
CA VAL A 9 -27.69 -9.28 7.77
C VAL A 9 -27.95 -9.84 9.18
N SER A 10 -29.19 -10.17 9.51
CA SER A 10 -29.56 -10.79 10.79
C SER A 10 -28.90 -12.18 10.97
N LEU A 11 -28.87 -13.00 9.92
CA LEU A 11 -28.23 -14.31 9.94
C LEU A 11 -26.71 -14.21 10.14
N VAL A 12 -26.04 -13.32 9.42
CA VAL A 12 -24.59 -13.09 9.57
C VAL A 12 -24.26 -12.59 10.99
N GLY A 13 -25.03 -11.64 11.52
CA GLY A 13 -24.81 -11.13 12.88
C GLY A 13 -24.99 -12.20 13.96
N ARG A 14 -25.99 -13.08 13.83
CA ARG A 14 -26.18 -14.23 14.73
C ARG A 14 -25.02 -15.21 14.67
N PHE A 15 -24.53 -15.52 13.47
CA PHE A 15 -23.38 -16.40 13.28
C PHE A 15 -22.11 -15.83 13.92
N LEU A 16 -21.79 -14.56 13.64
CA LEU A 16 -20.60 -13.88 14.19
C LEU A 16 -20.62 -13.84 15.71
N LYS A 17 -21.78 -13.55 16.33
CA LYS A 17 -21.91 -13.57 17.80
C LYS A 17 -21.68 -14.96 18.38
N ASN A 18 -22.17 -16.01 17.72
CA ASN A 18 -21.95 -17.39 18.14
C ASN A 18 -20.48 -17.82 17.95
N ALA A 19 -19.86 -17.47 16.82
CA ALA A 19 -18.46 -17.76 16.54
C ALA A 19 -17.53 -17.07 17.55
N TRP A 20 -17.80 -15.82 17.90
CA TRP A 20 -17.04 -15.08 18.92
C TRP A 20 -17.12 -15.74 20.30
N ASN A 21 -18.30 -16.25 20.69
CA ASN A 21 -18.49 -16.87 22.00
C ASN A 21 -17.89 -18.28 22.11
N LYS A 22 -17.86 -19.04 21.01
CA LYS A 22 -17.38 -20.43 21.00
C LYS A 22 -15.90 -20.55 20.65
N GLU A 23 -15.46 -19.83 19.62
CA GLU A 23 -14.12 -19.94 19.05
C GLU A 23 -13.56 -18.53 18.79
N PRO A 24 -13.27 -17.76 19.85
CA PRO A 24 -12.82 -16.37 19.72
C PRO A 24 -11.49 -16.27 18.97
N VAL A 25 -10.57 -17.22 19.21
CA VAL A 25 -9.24 -17.23 18.56
C VAL A 25 -9.37 -17.37 17.04
N ILE A 26 -10.20 -18.30 16.57
CA ILE A 26 -10.42 -18.51 15.14
C ILE A 26 -11.11 -17.29 14.53
N THR A 27 -12.14 -16.77 15.20
CA THR A 27 -12.86 -15.58 14.75
C THR A 27 -11.94 -14.36 14.57
N VAL A 28 -11.05 -14.11 15.54
CA VAL A 28 -10.06 -13.03 15.47
C VAL A 28 -9.04 -13.29 14.36
N SER A 29 -8.54 -14.52 14.23
CA SER A 29 -7.55 -14.86 13.20
C SER A 29 -8.07 -14.64 11.78
N CYS A 30 -9.32 -15.05 11.51
CA CYS A 30 -10.00 -14.78 10.25
C CYS A 30 -10.21 -13.28 10.02
N GLY A 31 -10.62 -12.54 11.06
CA GLY A 31 -10.79 -11.08 10.97
C GLY A 31 -9.48 -10.36 10.62
N ILE A 32 -8.39 -10.70 11.29
CA ILE A 32 -7.06 -10.14 11.01
C ILE A 32 -6.60 -10.52 9.59
N GLY A 33 -6.79 -11.78 9.18
CA GLY A 33 -6.43 -12.25 7.84
C GLY A 33 -7.15 -11.47 6.74
N LEU A 34 -8.47 -11.27 6.89
CA LEU A 34 -9.25 -10.47 5.94
C LEU A 34 -8.79 -9.01 5.91
N LEU A 35 -8.55 -8.40 7.07
CA LEU A 35 -8.03 -7.04 7.14
C LEU A 35 -6.66 -6.91 6.50
N ALA A 36 -5.75 -7.86 6.74
CA ALA A 36 -4.40 -7.86 6.16
C ALA A 36 -4.42 -7.95 4.63
N CYS A 37 -5.41 -8.62 4.03
CA CYS A 37 -5.57 -8.64 2.57
C CYS A 37 -6.18 -7.35 2.01
N LEU A 38 -7.16 -6.76 2.71
CA LEU A 38 -7.90 -5.60 2.23
C LEU A 38 -7.16 -4.28 2.44
N LEU A 39 -6.50 -4.11 3.60
CA LEU A 39 -5.87 -2.85 3.98
C LEU A 39 -4.79 -2.38 2.99
N PRO A 40 -3.88 -3.23 2.47
CA PRO A 40 -2.89 -2.79 1.49
C PRO A 40 -3.50 -2.28 0.18
N ALA A 41 -4.63 -2.85 -0.25
CA ALA A 41 -5.32 -2.45 -1.48
C ALA A 41 -6.09 -1.13 -1.32
N LEU A 42 -6.59 -0.84 -0.12
CA LEU A 42 -7.36 0.37 0.17
C LEU A 42 -6.49 1.53 0.67
N SER A 43 -5.32 1.23 1.25
CA SER A 43 -4.49 2.24 1.89
C SER A 43 -3.76 3.11 0.84
N PRO A 44 -3.90 4.45 0.91
CA PRO A 44 -3.10 5.34 0.06
C PRO A 44 -1.60 5.29 0.40
N LEU A 45 -1.24 4.78 1.59
CA LEU A 45 0.14 4.72 2.06
C LEU A 45 0.95 3.63 1.36
N THR A 46 0.31 2.57 0.85
CA THR A 46 0.99 1.47 0.16
C THR A 46 1.82 1.94 -1.04
N LYS A 47 1.39 3.02 -1.71
CA LYS A 47 2.15 3.65 -2.80
C LYS A 47 3.54 4.10 -2.34
N TYR A 48 3.63 4.72 -1.17
CA TYR A 48 4.89 5.28 -0.65
C TYR A 48 5.90 4.17 -0.32
N THR A 49 5.44 3.02 0.20
CA THR A 49 6.29 1.83 0.38
C THR A 49 6.96 1.41 -0.92
N GLY A 50 6.19 1.35 -2.02
CA GLY A 50 6.73 1.02 -3.34
C GLY A 50 7.65 2.09 -3.92
N MET A 51 7.45 3.37 -3.58
CA MET A 51 8.35 4.46 -4.00
C MET A 51 9.67 4.43 -3.21
N MET A 52 9.62 4.19 -1.90
CA MET A 52 10.83 4.08 -1.04
C MET A 52 11.74 2.94 -1.52
N ASN A 53 11.19 1.76 -1.77
CA ASN A 53 11.97 0.60 -2.23
C ASN A 53 12.67 0.83 -3.58
N ARG A 54 12.14 1.71 -4.43
CA ARG A 54 12.75 2.10 -5.71
C ARG A 54 13.76 3.24 -5.57
N ALA A 55 13.59 4.09 -4.57
CA ALA A 55 14.44 5.25 -4.35
C ALA A 55 15.79 4.90 -3.69
N ILE A 56 15.88 3.76 -3.00
CA ILE A 56 17.11 3.31 -2.33
C ILE A 56 18.10 2.76 -3.36
N PRO A 57 19.28 3.38 -3.55
CA PRO A 57 20.27 2.92 -4.50
C PRO A 57 21.19 1.87 -3.86
N TYR A 58 20.85 0.58 -4.02
CA TYR A 58 21.74 -0.51 -3.58
C TYR A 58 22.96 -0.70 -4.50
N ASN A 59 22.81 -0.36 -5.78
CA ASN A 59 23.88 -0.38 -6.76
C ASN A 59 24.33 1.05 -7.06
N TYR A 60 25.60 1.22 -7.40
CA TYR A 60 26.11 2.51 -7.83
C TYR A 60 25.43 2.95 -9.14
N PRO A 61 24.80 4.14 -9.20
CA PRO A 61 24.15 4.62 -10.41
C PRO A 61 25.21 5.07 -11.42
N VAL A 62 25.42 4.26 -12.46
CA VAL A 62 26.40 4.55 -13.52
C VAL A 62 25.89 5.71 -14.39
N PRO A 63 26.67 6.80 -14.56
CA PRO A 63 26.29 7.90 -15.43
C PRO A 63 26.12 7.47 -16.88
N VAL A 64 25.13 8.04 -17.56
CA VAL A 64 24.90 7.82 -18.99
C VAL A 64 25.87 8.69 -19.80
N ARG A 65 26.29 8.19 -20.97
CA ARG A 65 27.14 8.96 -21.89
C ARG A 65 26.29 10.00 -22.62
N ASP A 66 26.70 11.26 -22.57
CA ASP A 66 26.03 12.37 -23.24
C ASP A 66 26.08 12.23 -24.77
N ASP A 67 24.91 12.35 -25.42
CA ASP A 67 24.71 12.38 -26.87
C ASP A 67 24.33 13.77 -27.40
N GLY A 68 24.21 14.76 -26.50
CA GLY A 68 23.85 16.14 -26.80
C GLY A 68 22.33 16.42 -26.79
N ASN A 69 21.47 15.43 -26.54
CA ASN A 69 20.01 15.60 -26.54
C ASN A 69 19.31 14.81 -25.41
N MET A 70 19.71 15.05 -24.16
CA MET A 70 19.11 14.43 -22.96
C MET A 70 18.60 15.47 -21.93
N PRO A 71 17.47 16.15 -22.20
CA PRO A 71 16.96 17.21 -21.32
C PRO A 71 16.45 16.72 -19.96
N ASP A 72 16.19 15.42 -19.81
CA ASP A 72 15.69 14.78 -18.59
C ASP A 72 16.79 14.20 -17.68
N VAL A 73 18.02 14.06 -18.19
CA VAL A 73 19.16 13.54 -17.44
C VAL A 73 19.94 14.70 -16.82
N PRO A 74 20.11 14.75 -15.49
CA PRO A 74 20.90 15.79 -14.84
C PRO A 74 22.40 15.61 -15.12
N ALA A 75 23.12 16.72 -15.30
CA ALA A 75 24.57 16.71 -15.45
C ALA A 75 25.27 16.64 -14.08
N HIS A 76 24.61 17.13 -13.04
CA HIS A 76 25.10 17.14 -11.66
C HIS A 76 23.99 16.73 -10.67
N PRO A 77 24.32 16.07 -9.53
CA PRO A 77 23.30 15.61 -8.56
C PRO A 77 22.42 16.70 -7.94
N SER A 78 22.87 17.95 -7.95
CA SER A 78 22.13 19.11 -7.42
C SER A 78 21.28 19.84 -8.46
N ASP A 79 21.31 19.38 -9.70
CA ASP A 79 20.49 19.95 -10.76
C ASP A 79 19.00 19.70 -10.48
N PRO A 80 18.10 20.61 -10.89
CA PRO A 80 16.66 20.45 -10.66
C PRO A 80 16.07 19.29 -11.46
N GLN A 81 16.75 18.81 -12.50
CA GLN A 81 16.35 17.67 -13.31
C GLN A 81 16.50 16.35 -12.53
N GLY A 82 15.60 15.41 -12.80
CA GLY A 82 15.60 14.08 -12.18
C GLY A 82 14.60 13.90 -11.05
N LYS A 83 14.71 12.78 -10.35
CA LYS A 83 13.74 12.38 -9.31
C LYS A 83 14.18 12.93 -7.95
N ASN A 84 13.43 13.86 -7.39
CA ASN A 84 13.65 14.36 -6.03
C ASN A 84 12.98 13.47 -4.97
N LEU A 85 13.41 13.64 -3.72
CA LEU A 85 12.91 12.92 -2.55
C LEU A 85 12.17 13.85 -1.58
N ASP A 86 11.66 14.99 -2.04
CA ASP A 86 10.98 15.96 -1.18
C ASP A 86 9.67 15.38 -0.62
N TRP A 87 8.99 14.51 -1.38
CA TRP A 87 7.84 13.76 -0.89
C TRP A 87 8.18 12.85 0.29
N LEU A 88 9.41 12.33 0.38
CA LEU A 88 9.86 11.45 1.47
C LEU A 88 10.28 12.27 2.69
N LYS A 89 10.90 13.44 2.48
CA LYS A 89 11.27 14.37 3.56
C LYS A 89 10.06 14.98 4.26
N ASN A 90 8.95 15.12 3.53
CA ASN A 90 7.71 15.74 4.02
C ASN A 90 6.59 14.70 4.27
N LEU A 91 6.91 13.40 4.24
CA LEU A 91 5.98 12.32 4.57
C LEU A 91 5.74 12.26 6.09
#